data_AF-A0A482WQK1-F1
#
_entry.id   AF-A0A482WQK1-F1
#
_cell.length_a   1.000
_cell.length_b   1.000
_cell.length_c   1.000
_cell.angle_alpha   90.00
_cell.angle_beta   90.00
_cell.angle_gamma   90.00
#
_symmetry.space_group_name_H-M   'P 1'
#
loop_
_entity.id
_entity.type
_entity.pdbx_description
1 polymer ?
#
loop_
_entity_poly.entity_id
_entity_poly.type
_entity_poly.pdbx_seq_one_letter_code
_entity_poly.pdbx_strand_id
1 'polypeptide(L)'
;MKIRFDGEHHYFGSAAKTMDNVFRQRRMAFPKRTSELVALMAISATLFLFLHTRDLNSKLRQMEGRLQPEDLTQSAANQISGGSAMSAVSAMMRQLKESGEISNLDAKALNNTRFARKEMIFFNRVPKVGSQTFMELLRTLGQHNGFAFNRDHIQRVETVRLAPAEQLELAAMINSYPTPSVFVKHICFINFTQFHLPEPIYVNMVRDPVERVISWYYYVRAPWYYVERKQVFPDIPLPDPMWLKKDFETCVLQGDRECQYIEGALREGIGDHRRQSLFFCGHSDACTPFNTQGALQRAKRAVEENYAVVGVLEDLNSTLTVLEHYIPRFFKGARQISNLDAKALNNTRFARKEMIFFNRVPKVGSQTFMELLRTLGQHNGFAFNRDHIQRVETVRLAPAEQLELAAMINSYPTPSVFVKHICFINFTQFHLPEPIYVNMVRDPVERVISWYYYVRAPWYYVERKQVFPDIPLPDPMWLKKDFETCVLQGDRECQYIEGALREGIGDHRRQSLFFCGHSDACTPFNTQGALQRAKRAVEENYAVVGVLEDLNSTLTVLEHYIPRFFKGARQVYRDEVERFKGINRNIFKPPVSEEVKEIVRRNFTREIEFYHFCRQRLHRQLLALQLPETSEGLR
;
A
#
# COMPACT_ATOMS: atom_id res chain seq x y z
N MET A 1 -15.16 -81.77 13.58
CA MET A 1 -14.08 -82.33 12.75
C MET A 1 -12.78 -81.66 13.22
N LYS A 2 -12.21 -82.02 14.38
CA LYS A 2 -11.07 -82.95 14.62
C LYS A 2 -9.88 -82.62 13.70
N ILE A 3 -8.68 -82.18 14.14
CA ILE A 3 -7.72 -82.71 15.14
C ILE A 3 -6.70 -81.58 15.48
N ARG A 4 -6.44 -81.21 16.75
CA ARG A 4 -5.27 -81.52 17.65
C ARG A 4 -3.87 -81.23 17.07
N PHE A 5 -2.94 -80.62 17.80
CA PHE A 5 -2.13 -81.29 18.83
C PHE A 5 -1.59 -80.35 19.94
N ASP A 6 -1.51 -80.95 21.14
CA ASP A 6 -0.97 -80.47 22.41
C ASP A 6 0.58 -80.51 22.46
N GLY A 7 1.15 -79.84 23.48
CA GLY A 7 2.52 -80.09 23.95
C GLY A 7 2.95 -79.19 25.12
N GLU A 8 2.72 -79.65 26.35
CA GLU A 8 3.30 -79.12 27.60
C GLU A 8 4.71 -79.67 27.88
N HIS A 9 5.51 -78.91 28.66
CA HIS A 9 6.31 -79.33 29.85
C HIS A 9 7.53 -78.38 30.07
N HIS A 10 7.56 -77.60 31.19
CA HIS A 10 8.40 -77.79 32.41
C HIS A 10 9.85 -77.23 32.31
N TYR A 11 10.56 -76.68 33.30
CA TYR A 11 10.44 -76.55 34.77
C TYR A 11 11.59 -75.63 35.32
N PHE A 12 11.42 -75.07 36.53
CA PHE A 12 12.44 -74.65 37.56
C PHE A 12 13.31 -73.39 37.28
N GLY A 13 13.60 -72.46 38.19
CA GLY A 13 13.43 -72.26 39.65
C GLY A 13 14.18 -70.95 40.01
N SER A 14 13.77 -70.08 40.95
CA SER A 14 14.10 -70.05 42.40
C SER A 14 14.23 -68.54 42.75
N ALA A 15 13.26 -67.90 43.41
CA ALA A 15 13.10 -67.73 44.86
C ALA A 15 13.97 -66.62 45.50
N ALA A 16 13.30 -65.56 45.99
CA ALA A 16 13.64 -64.87 47.25
C ALA A 16 12.45 -64.01 47.73
N LYS A 17 11.93 -64.34 48.92
CA LYS A 17 11.01 -63.58 49.78
C LYS A 17 11.75 -62.33 50.32
N THR A 18 11.16 -61.24 50.82
CA THR A 18 10.03 -61.12 51.78
C THR A 18 9.65 -59.63 51.96
N MET A 19 8.41 -59.36 52.42
CA MET A 19 7.94 -58.18 53.19
C MET A 19 7.79 -56.84 52.42
N ASP A 20 6.77 -56.00 52.55
CA ASP A 20 5.59 -55.95 53.41
C ASP A 20 4.58 -54.92 52.84
N ASN A 21 3.30 -55.23 53.04
CA ASN A 21 2.12 -54.34 53.13
C ASN A 21 2.27 -52.81 52.89
N VAL A 22 2.06 -52.32 51.66
CA VAL A 22 1.66 -50.89 51.43
C VAL A 22 0.59 -50.65 50.34
N PHE A 23 0.15 -51.63 49.54
CA PHE A 23 -0.80 -51.32 48.44
C PHE A 23 -2.15 -52.02 48.56
N ARG A 24 -2.97 -51.53 49.48
CA ARG A 24 -4.43 -51.66 49.39
C ARG A 24 -4.93 -50.62 48.37
N GLN A 25 -5.67 -51.08 47.36
CA GLN A 25 -6.44 -50.31 46.36
C GLN A 25 -5.66 -49.56 45.26
N ARG A 26 -5.41 -50.24 44.12
CA ARG A 26 -5.49 -49.62 42.78
C ARG A 26 -6.17 -50.57 41.80
N ARG A 27 -7.51 -50.62 41.84
CA ARG A 27 -8.28 -51.03 40.66
C ARG A 27 -8.24 -49.86 39.68
N MET A 28 -7.48 -49.99 38.60
CA MET A 28 -7.55 -49.05 37.48
C MET A 28 -8.95 -49.13 36.87
N ALA A 29 -9.74 -48.09 37.06
CA ALA A 29 -11.06 -47.94 36.47
C ALA A 29 -10.88 -47.64 34.97
N PHE A 30 -11.06 -48.65 34.12
CA PHE A 30 -11.28 -48.42 32.70
C PHE A 30 -12.68 -47.80 32.50
N PRO A 31 -12.79 -46.66 31.80
CA PRO A 31 -14.08 -46.01 31.57
C PRO A 31 -14.99 -46.91 30.73
N LYS A 32 -16.21 -47.18 31.23
CA LYS A 32 -17.21 -48.05 30.56
C LYS A 32 -18.15 -47.26 29.65
N ARG A 33 -18.07 -45.93 29.62
CA ARG A 33 -18.91 -45.06 28.79
C ARG A 33 -18.05 -44.24 27.82
N THR A 34 -18.50 -44.15 26.57
CA THR A 34 -17.86 -43.33 25.52
C THR A 34 -17.70 -41.87 25.94
N SER A 35 -18.60 -41.33 26.78
CA SER A 35 -18.50 -39.99 27.35
C SER A 35 -17.27 -39.79 28.25
N GLU A 36 -16.84 -40.81 28.99
CA GLU A 36 -15.66 -40.74 29.86
C GLU A 36 -14.36 -40.80 29.05
N LEU A 37 -14.36 -41.54 27.94
CA LEU A 37 -13.23 -41.57 27.00
C LEU A 37 -13.06 -40.22 26.29
N VAL A 38 -14.17 -39.59 25.86
CA VAL A 38 -14.16 -38.26 25.25
C VAL A 38 -13.68 -37.21 26.25
N ALA A 39 -14.10 -37.30 27.52
CA ALA A 39 -13.63 -36.41 28.58
C ALA A 39 -12.11 -36.57 28.81
N LEU A 40 -11.59 -37.80 28.85
CA LEU A 40 -10.16 -38.05 28.99
C LEU A 40 -9.35 -37.55 27.79
N MET A 41 -9.87 -37.72 26.57
CA MET A 41 -9.24 -37.16 25.36
C MET A 41 -9.25 -35.63 25.36
N ALA A 42 -10.35 -35.00 25.78
CA ALA A 42 -10.44 -33.55 25.90
C ALA A 42 -9.47 -33.00 26.95
N ILE A 43 -9.36 -33.65 28.11
CA ILE A 43 -8.40 -33.27 29.16
C ILE A 43 -6.95 -33.45 28.68
N SER A 44 -6.66 -34.55 27.97
CA SER A 44 -5.34 -34.82 27.39
C SER A 44 -4.97 -33.78 26.31
N ALA A 45 -5.89 -33.45 25.40
CA ALA A 45 -5.68 -32.43 24.38
C ALA A 45 -5.47 -31.03 25.02
N THR A 46 -6.24 -30.71 26.06
CA THR A 46 -6.09 -29.44 26.79
C THR A 46 -4.75 -29.37 27.52
N LEU A 47 -4.29 -30.47 28.13
CA LEU A 47 -2.98 -30.56 28.77
C LEU A 47 -1.84 -30.42 27.74
N PHE A 48 -1.99 -31.06 26.57
CA PHE A 48 -1.01 -30.96 25.50
C PHE A 48 -0.92 -29.54 24.95
N LEU A 49 -2.05 -28.88 24.71
CA LEU A 49 -2.12 -27.47 24.33
C LEU A 49 -1.51 -26.57 25.40
N PHE A 50 -1.77 -26.82 26.68
CA PHE A 50 -1.16 -26.06 27.79
C PHE A 50 0.36 -26.21 27.81
N LEU A 51 0.89 -27.42 27.68
CA LEU A 51 2.33 -27.67 27.65
C LEU A 51 3.00 -27.04 26.42
N HIS A 52 2.37 -27.14 25.24
CA HIS A 52 2.86 -26.49 24.03
C HIS A 52 2.85 -24.96 24.15
N THR A 53 1.77 -24.39 24.71
CA THR A 53 1.66 -22.95 24.93
C THR A 53 2.69 -22.48 25.96
N ARG A 54 2.98 -23.27 26.99
CA ARG A 54 4.01 -22.97 27.99
C ARG A 54 5.42 -23.02 27.39
N ASP A 55 5.72 -24.03 26.57
CA ASP A 55 7.01 -24.12 25.88
C ASP A 55 7.19 -22.97 24.88
N LEU A 56 6.13 -22.61 24.16
CA LEU A 56 6.11 -21.46 23.26
C LEU A 56 6.32 -20.14 24.01
N ASN A 57 5.66 -19.95 25.17
CA ASN A 57 5.86 -18.77 26.03
C ASN A 57 7.27 -18.73 26.62
N SER A 58 7.83 -19.87 27.00
CA SER A 58 9.22 -19.98 27.46
C SER A 58 10.19 -19.57 26.36
N LYS A 59 9.99 -20.04 25.13
CA LYS A 59 10.79 -19.66 23.96
C LYS A 59 10.61 -18.20 23.58
N LEU A 60 9.39 -17.66 23.65
CA LEU A 60 9.09 -16.24 23.47
C LEU A 60 9.86 -15.38 24.48
N ARG A 61 9.82 -15.72 25.78
CA ARG A 61 10.58 -15.01 26.82
C ARG A 61 12.10 -15.11 26.61
N GLN A 62 12.57 -16.27 26.13
CA GLN A 62 13.99 -16.47 25.82
C GLN A 62 14.43 -15.68 24.57
N MET A 63 13.52 -15.46 23.61
CA MET A 63 13.75 -14.59 22.46
C MET A 63 13.63 -13.10 22.81
N GLU A 64 12.70 -12.71 23.68
CA GLU A 64 12.56 -11.35 24.21
C GLU A 64 13.82 -10.92 25.00
N GLY A 65 14.37 -11.81 25.83
CA GLY A 65 15.62 -11.56 26.55
C GLY A 65 16.86 -11.43 25.65
N ARG A 66 16.80 -11.86 24.39
CA ARG A 66 17.88 -11.68 23.39
C ARG A 66 17.72 -10.43 22.53
N LEU A 67 16.59 -9.73 22.62
CA LEU A 67 16.20 -8.61 21.74
C LEU A 67 16.27 -7.22 22.40
N GLN A 68 16.71 -7.11 23.66
CA GLN A 68 16.81 -5.83 24.37
C GLN A 68 18.24 -5.60 24.89
N PRO A 69 18.87 -4.44 24.59
CA PRO A 69 20.10 -4.04 25.28
C PRO A 69 19.80 -3.65 26.74
N GLU A 70 20.73 -3.99 27.64
CA GLU A 70 20.58 -4.10 29.11
C GLU A 70 20.27 -2.79 29.88
N ASP A 71 20.05 -1.65 29.23
CA ASP A 71 19.79 -0.36 29.93
C ASP A 71 18.31 -0.08 30.23
N LEU A 72 17.38 -0.99 29.89
CA LEU A 72 15.93 -0.76 29.90
C LEU A 72 15.13 -1.65 30.86
N THR A 73 15.74 -2.13 31.96
CA THR A 73 15.02 -2.94 32.94
C THR A 73 15.11 -2.40 34.37
N GLN A 74 13.98 -1.89 34.87
CA GLN A 74 13.35 -2.29 36.14
C GLN A 74 12.13 -1.38 36.40
N SER A 75 11.01 -1.60 35.68
CA SER A 75 9.65 -1.15 36.09
C SER A 75 8.55 -1.61 35.12
N ALA A 76 8.87 -1.88 33.85
CA ALA A 76 7.87 -2.20 32.82
C ALA A 76 7.41 -3.67 32.76
N ALA A 77 7.82 -4.52 33.71
CA ALA A 77 7.51 -5.96 33.68
C ALA A 77 6.09 -6.31 34.18
N ASN A 78 5.34 -5.34 34.71
CA ASN A 78 3.96 -5.55 35.16
C ASN A 78 3.01 -4.62 34.42
N GLN A 79 2.38 -5.17 33.37
CA GLN A 79 1.25 -4.67 32.56
C GLN A 79 1.62 -4.38 31.11
N ILE A 80 1.60 -5.41 30.28
CA ILE A 80 1.50 -5.26 28.82
C ILE A 80 0.27 -6.05 28.36
N SER A 81 -0.85 -5.34 28.28
CA SER A 81 -2.00 -5.72 27.47
C SER A 81 -2.44 -4.52 26.63
N GLY A 82 -2.19 -4.59 25.33
CA GLY A 82 -2.94 -3.92 24.25
C GLY A 82 -3.05 -2.39 24.23
N GLY A 83 -2.21 -1.75 23.41
CA GLY A 83 -2.40 -0.39 22.87
C GLY A 83 -1.07 0.18 22.36
N SER A 84 -0.87 0.43 21.06
CA SER A 84 0.50 0.56 20.52
C SER A 84 1.01 1.97 20.22
N ALA A 85 0.18 3.01 20.16
CA ALA A 85 0.64 4.39 19.91
C ALA A 85 0.39 5.32 21.10
N MET A 86 -0.87 5.40 21.57
CA MET A 86 -1.20 6.15 22.79
C MET A 86 -0.57 5.55 24.05
N SER A 87 -0.38 4.22 24.14
CA SER A 87 0.32 3.62 25.28
C SER A 87 1.83 3.84 25.21
N ALA A 88 2.42 3.94 24.03
CA ALA A 88 3.85 4.22 23.88
C ALA A 88 4.14 5.70 24.21
N VAL A 89 3.32 6.62 23.69
CA VAL A 89 3.38 8.05 24.06
C VAL A 89 3.03 8.25 25.53
N SER A 90 2.04 7.52 26.07
CA SER A 90 1.67 7.60 27.49
C SER A 90 2.71 6.95 28.41
N ALA A 91 3.38 5.88 27.98
CA ALA A 91 4.49 5.25 28.71
C ALA A 91 5.74 6.12 28.65
N MET A 92 6.05 6.71 27.49
CA MET A 92 7.14 7.68 27.33
C MET A 92 6.86 8.95 28.12
N MET A 93 5.66 9.53 28.05
CA MET A 93 5.22 10.66 28.89
C MET A 93 5.30 10.32 30.38
N ARG A 94 4.92 9.11 30.77
CA ARG A 94 5.02 8.66 32.15
C ARG A 94 6.48 8.50 32.58
N GLN A 95 7.34 7.95 31.73
CA GLN A 95 8.78 7.84 31.96
C GLN A 95 9.47 9.21 32.05
N LEU A 96 9.10 10.16 31.19
CA LEU A 96 9.55 11.55 31.23
C LEU A 96 9.03 12.32 32.46
N LYS A 97 7.88 11.90 33.00
CA LYS A 97 7.29 12.45 34.22
C LYS A 97 7.94 11.86 35.47
N GLU A 98 8.26 10.57 35.44
CA GLU A 98 8.98 9.84 36.48
C GLU A 98 10.47 10.23 36.54
N SER A 99 11.09 10.60 35.40
CA SER A 99 12.46 11.14 35.35
C SER A 99 12.57 12.61 35.76
N GLY A 100 11.45 13.32 35.94
CA GLY A 100 11.41 14.75 36.24
C GLY A 100 11.76 15.65 35.06
N GLU A 101 12.02 15.09 33.86
CA GLU A 101 12.34 15.87 32.65
C GLU A 101 11.14 16.74 32.23
N ILE A 102 9.90 16.25 32.40
CA ILE A 102 8.68 17.01 32.05
C ILE A 102 8.52 18.32 32.83
N SER A 103 8.92 18.37 34.09
CA SER A 103 8.82 19.57 34.93
C SER A 103 9.73 20.72 34.47
N ASN A 104 10.76 20.42 33.66
CA ASN A 104 11.73 21.39 33.15
C ASN A 104 11.63 21.60 31.62
N LEU A 105 10.60 21.06 30.96
CA LEU A 105 10.40 21.18 29.52
C LEU A 105 9.82 22.56 29.15
N ASP A 106 10.66 23.42 28.57
CA ASP A 106 10.24 24.65 27.89
C ASP A 106 10.25 24.43 26.37
N ALA A 107 9.11 24.68 25.71
CA ALA A 107 8.98 24.59 24.25
C ALA A 107 9.98 25.52 23.53
N LYS A 108 10.31 26.68 24.13
CA LYS A 108 11.35 27.57 23.57
C LYS A 108 12.75 27.02 23.74
N ALA A 109 13.00 26.16 24.73
CA ALA A 109 14.29 25.50 24.91
C ALA A 109 14.53 24.40 23.86
N LEU A 110 13.47 23.73 23.41
CA LEU A 110 13.53 22.71 22.35
C LEU A 110 13.48 23.28 20.92
N ASN A 111 13.08 24.54 20.76
CA ASN A 111 13.00 25.16 19.44
C ASN A 111 14.36 25.74 19.01
N ASN A 112 15.08 24.99 18.17
CA ASN A 112 16.38 25.39 17.64
C ASN A 112 16.34 26.47 16.54
N THR A 113 15.16 26.96 16.12
CA THR A 113 15.10 28.03 15.11
C THR A 113 15.84 29.30 15.51
N ARG A 114 16.01 29.55 16.82
CA ARG A 114 16.80 30.67 17.35
C ARG A 114 18.27 30.64 16.95
N PHE A 115 18.81 29.46 16.62
CA PHE A 115 20.19 29.29 16.18
C PHE A 115 20.35 29.43 14.67
N ALA A 116 19.23 29.39 13.92
CA ALA A 116 19.24 29.63 12.48
C ALA A 116 19.49 31.12 12.22
N ARG A 117 20.57 31.40 11.49
CA ARG A 117 20.97 32.77 11.11
C ARG A 117 20.50 33.14 9.71
N LYS A 118 19.75 32.26 9.06
CA LYS A 118 19.15 32.47 7.76
C LYS A 118 17.71 31.94 7.73
N GLU A 119 16.80 32.76 7.20
CA GLU A 119 15.38 32.38 7.02
C GLU A 119 15.23 31.44 5.81
N MET A 120 15.77 30.24 5.95
CA MET A 120 15.79 29.22 4.91
C MET A 120 15.65 27.85 5.58
N ILE A 121 14.74 27.01 5.08
CA ILE A 121 14.67 25.63 5.54
C ILE A 121 15.62 24.78 4.71
N PHE A 122 16.48 24.03 5.39
CA PHE A 122 17.19 22.93 4.77
C PHE A 122 16.57 21.60 5.21
N PHE A 123 15.89 20.94 4.29
CA PHE A 123 15.32 19.60 4.50
C PHE A 123 16.29 18.56 3.93
N ASN A 124 17.24 18.12 4.77
CA ASN A 124 18.20 17.05 4.45
C ASN A 124 17.52 15.67 4.54
N ARG A 125 16.59 15.45 3.63
CA ARG A 125 15.53 14.45 3.75
C ARG A 125 16.03 13.01 3.81
N VAL A 126 15.50 12.26 4.77
CA VAL A 126 15.59 10.79 4.79
C VAL A 126 14.69 10.20 3.68
N PRO A 127 15.12 9.16 2.96
CA PRO A 127 14.25 8.39 2.05
C PRO A 127 13.18 7.58 2.81
N LYS A 128 12.00 7.41 2.18
CA LYS A 128 10.92 6.49 2.61
C LYS A 128 10.25 6.80 3.96
N VAL A 129 10.39 8.03 4.44
CA VAL A 129 9.72 8.59 5.63
C VAL A 129 8.52 9.46 5.27
N GLY A 130 7.90 9.24 4.09
CA GLY A 130 6.92 10.17 3.55
C GLY A 130 7.52 11.49 3.04
N SER A 131 8.85 11.56 2.86
CA SER A 131 9.54 12.78 2.44
C SER A 131 9.12 13.32 1.07
N GLN A 132 8.56 12.48 0.17
CA GLN A 132 7.93 12.97 -1.07
C GLN A 132 6.64 13.72 -0.81
N THR A 133 5.76 13.20 0.04
CA THR A 133 4.53 13.86 0.46
C THR A 133 4.84 15.17 1.19
N PHE A 134 5.85 15.16 2.07
CA PHE A 134 6.29 16.36 2.78
C PHE A 134 6.90 17.42 1.84
N MET A 135 7.66 17.00 0.81
CA MET A 135 8.13 17.92 -0.24
C MET A 135 6.98 18.58 -1.02
N GLU A 136 5.94 17.82 -1.34
CA GLU A 136 4.78 18.38 -2.05
C GLU A 136 4.03 19.39 -1.18
N LEU A 137 3.90 19.08 0.11
CA LEU A 137 3.37 20.01 1.10
C LEU A 137 4.21 21.30 1.15
N LEU A 138 5.53 21.18 1.22
CA LEU A 138 6.45 22.33 1.19
C LEU A 138 6.34 23.15 -0.10
N ARG A 139 6.16 22.50 -1.26
CA ARG A 139 5.95 23.20 -2.53
C ARG A 139 4.62 23.98 -2.53
N THR A 140 3.56 23.34 -2.06
CA THR A 140 2.22 23.94 -1.95
C THR A 140 2.24 25.12 -0.97
N LEU A 141 2.88 24.93 0.19
CA LEU A 141 3.09 25.99 1.16
C LEU A 141 3.98 27.10 0.60
N GLY A 142 4.93 26.81 -0.28
CA GLY A 142 5.76 27.84 -0.94
C GLY A 142 4.94 28.80 -1.77
N GLN A 143 3.96 28.26 -2.51
CA GLN A 143 3.00 29.04 -3.27
C GLN A 143 2.06 29.84 -2.35
N HIS A 144 1.61 29.23 -1.25
CA HIS A 144 0.66 29.85 -0.31
C HIS A 144 1.29 30.92 0.59
N ASN A 145 2.48 30.66 1.13
CA ASN A 145 3.16 31.48 2.12
C ASN A 145 4.25 32.39 1.50
N GLY A 146 4.49 32.28 0.18
CA GLY A 146 5.37 33.16 -0.57
C GLY A 146 6.86 32.92 -0.30
N PHE A 147 7.31 31.66 -0.39
CA PHE A 147 8.73 31.30 -0.32
C PHE A 147 9.17 30.44 -1.51
N ALA A 148 10.44 30.55 -1.89
CA ALA A 148 10.97 29.78 -3.01
C ALA A 148 11.18 28.30 -2.62
N PHE A 149 10.74 27.38 -3.47
CA PHE A 149 10.98 25.94 -3.30
C PHE A 149 12.09 25.49 -4.26
N ASN A 150 13.23 25.11 -3.70
CA ASN A 150 14.40 24.61 -4.42
C ASN A 150 14.63 23.14 -4.06
N ARG A 151 15.05 22.35 -5.04
CA ARG A 151 15.44 20.96 -4.84
C ARG A 151 16.66 20.66 -5.67
N ASP A 152 17.42 19.66 -5.24
CA ASP A 152 18.54 19.20 -6.05
C ASP A 152 18.08 18.58 -7.38
N HIS A 153 18.98 18.63 -8.36
CA HIS A 153 18.81 18.00 -9.66
C HIS A 153 18.87 16.47 -9.55
N ILE A 154 18.29 15.77 -10.54
CA ILE A 154 18.33 14.31 -10.57
C ILE A 154 19.77 13.87 -10.89
N GLN A 155 20.39 13.12 -9.98
CA GLN A 155 21.77 12.63 -10.12
C GLN A 155 21.81 11.15 -10.53
N ARG A 156 22.84 10.76 -11.29
CA ARG A 156 23.08 9.35 -11.71
C ARG A 156 23.27 8.42 -10.52
N VAL A 157 23.84 8.95 -9.44
CA VAL A 157 24.03 8.32 -8.15
C VAL A 157 23.73 9.37 -7.09
N GLU A 158 22.87 9.06 -6.13
CA GLU A 158 22.62 10.00 -5.03
C GLU A 158 23.76 9.87 -4.01
N THR A 159 24.60 10.89 -3.95
CA THR A 159 25.71 10.95 -2.98
C THR A 159 25.21 11.59 -1.69
N VAL A 160 25.01 10.77 -0.66
CA VAL A 160 24.47 11.20 0.65
C VAL A 160 25.57 11.72 1.59
N ARG A 161 26.81 11.24 1.42
CA ARG A 161 27.99 11.69 2.18
C ARG A 161 28.97 12.39 1.24
N LEU A 162 29.35 13.59 1.62
CA LEU A 162 30.27 14.46 0.90
C LEU A 162 31.58 14.64 1.67
N ALA A 163 32.69 14.83 0.94
CA ALA A 163 33.96 15.27 1.50
C ALA A 163 33.85 16.72 2.02
N PRO A 164 34.73 17.18 2.93
CA PRO A 164 34.62 18.52 3.52
C PRO A 164 34.58 19.68 2.49
N ALA A 165 35.33 19.59 1.40
CA ALA A 165 35.31 20.59 0.32
C ALA A 165 33.94 20.63 -0.38
N GLU A 166 33.38 19.47 -0.73
CA GLU A 166 32.06 19.37 -1.37
C GLU A 166 30.93 19.79 -0.41
N GLN A 167 31.09 19.55 0.90
CA GLN A 167 30.16 20.06 1.92
C GLN A 167 30.16 21.58 1.95
N LEU A 168 31.33 22.23 1.89
CA LEU A 168 31.46 23.68 1.80
C LEU A 168 30.80 24.21 0.52
N GLU A 169 31.06 23.59 -0.63
CA GLU A 169 30.44 23.97 -1.91
C GLU A 169 28.91 23.89 -1.86
N LEU A 170 28.38 22.77 -1.36
CA LEU A 170 26.93 22.59 -1.20
C LEU A 170 26.35 23.60 -0.20
N ALA A 171 27.01 23.80 0.95
CA ALA A 171 26.56 24.76 1.95
C ALA A 171 26.58 26.20 1.41
N ALA A 172 27.62 26.59 0.67
CA ALA A 172 27.73 27.90 0.04
C ALA A 172 26.65 28.10 -1.04
N MET A 173 26.41 27.08 -1.86
CA MET A 173 25.34 27.08 -2.86
C MET A 173 23.96 27.21 -2.21
N ILE A 174 23.65 26.39 -1.19
CA ILE A 174 22.39 26.51 -0.43
C ILE A 174 22.29 27.92 0.17
N ASN A 175 23.40 28.43 0.72
CA ASN A 175 23.45 29.76 1.30
C ASN A 175 23.35 30.91 0.27
N SER A 176 23.49 30.64 -1.02
CA SER A 176 23.28 31.64 -2.08
C SER A 176 21.81 31.89 -2.44
N TYR A 177 20.89 30.96 -2.12
CA TYR A 177 19.48 31.14 -2.45
C TYR A 177 18.84 32.29 -1.65
N PRO A 178 17.90 33.04 -2.27
CA PRO A 178 17.19 34.12 -1.61
C PRO A 178 16.30 33.59 -0.48
N THR A 179 16.03 34.41 0.54
CA THR A 179 15.12 34.09 1.65
C THR A 179 13.80 34.86 1.52
N PRO A 180 12.65 34.28 1.93
CA PRO A 180 12.49 32.94 2.48
C PRO A 180 12.53 31.87 1.39
N SER A 181 13.19 30.74 1.67
CA SER A 181 13.24 29.61 0.75
C SER A 181 13.44 28.28 1.44
N VAL A 182 13.19 27.20 0.69
CA VAL A 182 13.41 25.83 1.12
C VAL A 182 14.36 25.18 0.13
N PHE A 183 15.36 24.48 0.62
CA PHE A 183 16.19 23.59 -0.18
C PHE A 183 16.03 22.15 0.30
N VAL A 184 15.87 21.24 -0.65
CA VAL A 184 15.63 19.82 -0.34
C VAL A 184 16.64 18.93 -1.07
N LYS A 185 17.36 18.10 -0.32
CA LYS A 185 18.28 17.08 -0.86
C LYS A 185 18.38 15.86 0.05
N HIS A 186 18.61 14.69 -0.53
CA HIS A 186 19.00 13.49 0.22
C HIS A 186 20.47 13.59 0.63
N ILE A 187 20.75 14.07 1.84
CA ILE A 187 22.11 14.33 2.29
C ILE A 187 22.24 14.19 3.82
N CYS A 188 23.41 13.79 4.29
CA CYS A 188 23.75 13.85 5.71
C CYS A 188 23.70 15.28 6.24
N PHE A 189 23.55 15.41 7.56
CA PHE A 189 23.62 16.68 8.28
C PHE A 189 24.95 17.39 8.01
N ILE A 190 24.88 18.65 7.56
CA ILE A 190 26.03 19.52 7.33
C ILE A 190 26.01 20.63 8.38
N ASN A 191 27.09 20.80 9.12
CA ASN A 191 27.22 21.94 10.02
C ASN A 191 27.70 23.15 9.20
N PHE A 192 26.85 24.16 8.97
CA PHE A 192 27.21 25.37 8.21
C PHE A 192 28.15 26.26 9.01
N THR A 193 28.05 26.25 10.35
CA THR A 193 28.94 27.07 11.20
C THR A 193 30.40 26.65 11.09
N GLN A 194 30.67 25.36 10.81
CA GLN A 194 32.03 24.84 10.58
C GLN A 194 32.70 25.47 9.35
N PHE A 195 31.90 26.04 8.45
CA PHE A 195 32.32 26.71 7.22
C PHE A 195 32.18 28.23 7.29
N HIS A 196 31.93 28.79 8.48
CA HIS A 196 31.64 30.21 8.68
C HIS A 196 30.43 30.71 7.87
N LEU A 197 29.49 29.82 7.54
CA LEU A 197 28.23 30.15 6.89
C LEU A 197 27.09 30.24 7.92
N PRO A 198 26.05 31.05 7.66
CA PRO A 198 24.89 31.12 8.53
C PRO A 198 24.10 29.81 8.47
N GLU A 199 23.70 29.30 9.64
CA GLU A 199 22.90 28.08 9.72
C GLU A 199 21.49 28.29 9.16
N PRO A 200 21.00 27.41 8.26
CA PRO A 200 19.59 27.31 7.93
C PRO A 200 18.77 26.71 9.08
N ILE A 201 17.46 26.72 8.90
CA ILE A 201 16.51 26.01 9.76
C ILE A 201 16.48 24.55 9.31
N TYR A 202 17.05 23.65 10.10
CA TYR A 202 16.98 22.21 9.84
C TYR A 202 15.61 21.64 10.24
N VAL A 203 14.99 20.91 9.32
CA VAL A 203 13.81 20.08 9.59
C VAL A 203 14.02 18.69 9.01
N ASN A 204 13.39 17.68 9.58
CA ASN A 204 13.37 16.35 8.99
C ASN A 204 12.11 15.56 9.33
N MET A 205 12.01 14.37 8.75
CA MET A 205 10.99 13.37 9.06
C MET A 205 11.68 12.02 9.31
N VAL A 206 11.14 11.24 10.24
CA VAL A 206 11.50 9.84 10.48
C VAL A 206 10.26 8.96 10.38
N ARG A 207 10.48 7.66 10.27
CA ARG A 207 9.45 6.61 10.27
C ARG A 207 9.95 5.47 11.14
N ASP A 208 9.09 4.55 11.52
CA ASP A 208 9.52 3.22 11.96
C ASP A 208 10.64 2.69 11.03
N PRO A 209 11.82 2.35 11.59
CA PRO A 209 12.99 2.03 10.80
C PRO A 209 12.84 0.72 10.01
N VAL A 210 12.06 -0.24 10.50
CA VAL A 210 11.83 -1.54 9.84
C VAL A 210 10.91 -1.34 8.63
N GLU A 211 9.77 -0.70 8.85
CA GLU A 211 8.80 -0.34 7.81
C GLU A 211 9.42 0.53 6.72
N ARG A 212 10.30 1.46 7.09
CA ARG A 212 11.06 2.28 6.15
C ARG A 212 11.98 1.44 5.29
N VAL A 213 12.67 0.45 5.87
CA VAL A 213 13.57 -0.45 5.15
C VAL A 213 12.81 -1.38 4.22
N ILE A 214 11.67 -1.94 4.65
CA ILE A 214 10.76 -2.70 3.79
C ILE A 214 10.28 -1.84 2.62
N SER A 215 9.86 -0.60 2.90
CA SER A 215 9.42 0.33 1.87
C SER A 215 10.54 0.68 0.89
N TRP A 216 11.78 0.83 1.36
CA TRP A 216 12.95 1.03 0.51
C TRP A 216 13.24 -0.21 -0.34
N TYR A 217 13.19 -1.39 0.26
CA TYR A 217 13.45 -2.68 -0.39
C TYR A 217 12.61 -2.86 -1.65
N TYR A 218 11.29 -2.61 -1.56
CA TYR A 218 10.40 -2.70 -2.71
C TYR A 218 10.49 -1.50 -3.65
N TYR A 219 10.78 -0.30 -3.13
CA TYR A 219 10.96 0.89 -3.96
C TYR A 219 12.12 0.75 -4.93
N VAL A 220 13.29 0.33 -4.45
CA VAL A 220 14.46 0.16 -5.34
C VAL A 220 14.30 -1.00 -6.29
N ARG A 221 13.43 -1.97 -5.99
CA ARG A 221 13.10 -3.11 -6.87
C ARG A 221 11.96 -2.81 -7.84
N ALA A 222 11.34 -1.63 -7.73
CA ALA A 222 10.23 -1.31 -8.59
C ALA A 222 10.75 -1.04 -10.02
N PRO A 223 10.17 -1.68 -11.06
CA PRO A 223 10.67 -1.53 -12.43
C PRO A 223 10.73 -0.07 -12.91
N TRP A 224 9.75 0.75 -12.53
CA TRP A 224 9.70 2.17 -12.87
C TRP A 224 10.94 2.95 -12.37
N TYR A 225 11.51 2.58 -11.23
CA TYR A 225 12.70 3.23 -10.66
C TYR A 225 13.91 3.11 -11.59
N TYR A 226 14.08 1.96 -12.23
CA TYR A 226 15.16 1.74 -13.19
C TYR A 226 14.83 2.28 -14.57
N VAL A 227 13.57 2.23 -15.00
CA VAL A 227 13.13 2.75 -16.30
C VAL A 227 13.29 4.26 -16.37
N GLU A 228 12.83 5.02 -15.36
CA GLU A 228 13.00 6.47 -15.29
C GLU A 228 14.49 6.86 -15.29
N ARG A 229 15.31 6.14 -14.52
CA ARG A 229 16.76 6.39 -14.49
C ARG A 229 17.45 6.02 -15.80
N LYS A 230 16.98 5.00 -16.51
CA LYS A 230 17.51 4.61 -17.84
C LYS A 230 17.16 5.64 -18.92
N GLN A 231 16.01 6.32 -18.80
CA GLN A 231 15.64 7.44 -19.68
C GLN A 231 16.54 8.65 -19.48
N VAL A 232 16.90 8.96 -18.23
CA VAL A 232 17.79 10.10 -17.91
C VAL A 232 19.27 9.73 -18.11
N PHE A 233 19.63 8.47 -17.90
CA PHE A 233 21.00 7.94 -17.97
C PHE A 233 21.04 6.63 -18.77
N PRO A 234 21.15 6.69 -20.11
CA PRO A 234 21.05 5.52 -21.01
C PRO A 234 22.02 4.38 -20.71
N ASP A 235 23.17 4.65 -20.10
CA ASP A 235 24.22 3.65 -19.85
C ASP A 235 24.07 2.88 -18.53
N ILE A 236 23.03 3.12 -17.73
CA ILE A 236 22.84 2.40 -16.46
C ILE A 236 22.48 0.92 -16.73
N PRO A 237 23.19 -0.08 -16.15
CA PRO A 237 22.84 -1.49 -16.30
C PRO A 237 21.51 -1.82 -15.60
N LEU A 238 20.70 -2.71 -16.20
CA LEU A 238 19.46 -3.20 -15.59
C LEU A 238 19.78 -4.29 -14.55
N PRO A 239 19.06 -4.35 -13.41
CA PRO A 239 19.26 -5.39 -12.41
C PRO A 239 18.80 -6.77 -12.88
N ASP A 240 19.27 -7.81 -12.19
CA ASP A 240 18.81 -9.19 -12.36
C ASP A 240 17.30 -9.32 -12.08
N PRO A 241 16.49 -9.92 -12.98
CA PRO A 241 15.07 -10.16 -12.77
C PRO A 241 14.72 -10.98 -11.51
N MET A 242 15.57 -11.93 -11.10
CA MET A 242 15.38 -12.69 -9.85
C MET A 242 15.57 -11.79 -8.62
N TRP A 243 16.50 -10.84 -8.68
CA TRP A 243 16.67 -9.84 -7.63
C TRP A 243 15.46 -8.91 -7.50
N LEU A 244 14.85 -8.53 -8.63
CA LEU A 244 13.63 -7.68 -8.66
C LEU A 244 12.39 -8.38 -8.09
N LYS A 245 12.27 -9.70 -8.29
CA LYS A 245 11.10 -10.50 -7.90
C LYS A 245 11.17 -11.06 -6.47
N LYS A 246 12.35 -11.03 -5.84
CA LYS A 246 12.54 -11.55 -4.49
C LYS A 246 11.75 -10.70 -3.49
N ASP A 247 11.00 -11.35 -2.60
CA ASP A 247 10.28 -10.70 -1.52
C ASP A 247 11.19 -10.48 -0.29
N PHE A 248 10.79 -9.53 0.56
CA PHE A 248 11.59 -9.12 1.70
C PHE A 248 11.81 -10.25 2.72
N GLU A 249 10.80 -11.08 2.97
CA GLU A 249 10.86 -12.16 3.94
C GLU A 249 11.87 -13.22 3.49
N THR A 250 11.76 -13.69 2.25
CA THR A 250 12.72 -14.61 1.64
C THR A 250 14.14 -14.06 1.71
N CYS A 251 14.33 -12.76 1.42
CA CYS A 251 15.64 -12.11 1.47
C CYS A 251 16.25 -12.11 2.88
N VAL A 252 15.45 -11.86 3.93
CA VAL A 252 15.90 -11.90 5.32
C VAL A 252 16.19 -13.33 5.76
N LEU A 253 15.29 -14.28 5.48
CA LEU A 253 15.43 -15.68 5.90
C LEU A 253 16.60 -16.40 5.23
N GLN A 254 16.90 -16.07 3.97
CA GLN A 254 18.07 -16.60 3.26
C GLN A 254 19.38 -15.93 3.68
N GLY A 255 19.31 -14.83 4.45
CA GLY A 255 20.47 -14.07 4.85
C GLY A 255 21.16 -13.39 3.67
N ASP A 256 20.40 -12.93 2.67
CA ASP A 256 20.96 -12.24 1.51
C ASP A 256 21.77 -11.01 1.93
N ARG A 257 22.83 -10.70 1.18
CA ARG A 257 23.77 -9.63 1.51
C ARG A 257 23.07 -8.30 1.73
N GLU A 258 21.98 -7.95 1.05
CA GLU A 258 21.26 -6.68 1.26
C GLU A 258 20.30 -6.68 2.46
N CYS A 259 19.88 -7.84 2.96
CA CYS A 259 18.89 -8.02 4.02
C CYS A 259 19.50 -8.44 5.37
N GLN A 260 20.83 -8.41 5.50
CA GLN A 260 21.49 -8.57 6.79
C GLN A 260 21.52 -7.25 7.59
N TYR A 261 21.30 -7.32 8.90
CA TYR A 261 21.29 -6.16 9.80
C TYR A 261 22.26 -6.38 10.98
N ILE A 262 23.52 -6.64 10.64
CA ILE A 262 24.58 -6.96 11.60
C ILE A 262 25.18 -5.66 12.14
N GLU A 263 25.20 -5.51 13.46
CA GLU A 263 25.84 -4.36 14.13
C GLU A 263 27.31 -4.22 13.73
N GLY A 264 27.77 -2.97 13.57
CA GLY A 264 29.12 -2.64 13.13
C GLY A 264 29.38 -2.87 11.65
N ALA A 265 28.52 -3.62 10.93
CA ALA A 265 28.77 -3.96 9.54
C ALA A 265 28.83 -2.73 8.63
N LEU A 266 29.96 -2.58 7.94
CA LEU A 266 30.15 -1.61 6.89
C LEU A 266 29.58 -2.16 5.59
N ARG A 267 28.81 -1.34 4.88
CA ARG A 267 28.41 -1.61 3.50
C ARG A 267 28.76 -0.42 2.64
N GLU A 268 29.63 -0.65 1.68
CA GLU A 268 29.93 0.29 0.62
C GLU A 268 28.97 0.06 -0.56
N GLY A 269 28.33 1.14 -0.99
CA GLY A 269 27.30 1.15 -2.03
C GLY A 269 26.47 2.43 -1.98
N ILE A 270 25.77 2.74 -3.08
CA ILE A 270 24.93 3.94 -3.22
C ILE A 270 23.87 3.97 -2.12
N GLY A 271 24.14 4.79 -1.10
CA GLY A 271 23.31 4.98 0.09
C GLY A 271 23.08 3.70 0.90
N ASP A 272 23.74 3.53 2.05
CA ASP A 272 23.32 2.52 3.02
C ASP A 272 22.00 2.96 3.68
N HIS A 273 20.89 2.74 2.95
CA HIS A 273 19.56 3.20 3.32
C HIS A 273 18.94 2.43 4.49
N ARG A 274 19.64 1.42 5.03
CA ARG A 274 19.26 0.76 6.30
C ARG A 274 19.19 1.74 7.46
N ARG A 275 19.83 2.90 7.34
CA ARG A 275 20.05 3.84 8.46
C ARG A 275 19.39 5.18 8.19
N GLN A 276 18.35 5.50 8.93
CA GLN A 276 17.87 6.88 8.98
C GLN A 276 18.76 7.76 9.85
N SER A 277 19.34 7.21 10.92
CA SER A 277 20.26 7.92 11.82
C SER A 277 21.49 8.50 11.10
N LEU A 278 21.91 7.90 9.98
CA LEU A 278 23.01 8.41 9.16
C LEU A 278 22.77 9.84 8.69
N PHE A 279 21.54 10.18 8.32
CA PHE A 279 21.17 11.51 7.84
C PHE A 279 21.30 12.59 8.92
N PHE A 280 21.28 12.19 10.20
CA PHE A 280 21.44 13.08 11.34
C PHE A 280 22.87 13.07 11.89
N CYS A 281 23.54 11.91 11.88
CA CYS A 281 24.90 11.75 12.43
C CYS A 281 25.95 12.59 11.70
N GLY A 282 25.76 12.82 10.40
CA GLY A 282 26.65 13.64 9.58
C GLY A 282 27.64 12.81 8.76
N HIS A 283 28.76 13.44 8.40
CA HIS A 283 29.67 12.95 7.37
C HIS A 283 30.86 12.13 7.90
N SER A 284 31.06 12.08 9.22
CA SER A 284 32.20 11.38 9.84
C SER A 284 32.18 9.87 9.57
N ASP A 285 33.36 9.27 9.42
CA ASP A 285 33.49 7.80 9.34
C ASP A 285 32.96 7.10 10.59
N ALA A 286 32.92 7.80 11.72
CA ALA A 286 32.34 7.32 12.97
C ALA A 286 30.80 7.16 12.91
N CYS A 287 30.16 7.55 11.80
CA CYS A 287 28.75 7.32 11.48
C CYS A 287 28.53 6.13 10.51
N THR A 288 29.61 5.54 9.96
CA THR A 288 29.57 4.44 8.98
C THR A 288 29.39 3.04 9.54
N PRO A 289 29.61 2.74 10.83
CA PRO A 289 29.21 1.45 11.39
C PRO A 289 27.69 1.35 11.58
N PHE A 290 27.07 0.29 11.08
CA PHE A 290 25.62 0.06 11.23
C PHE A 290 25.25 -0.15 12.71
N ASN A 291 24.17 0.50 13.16
CA ASN A 291 23.56 0.30 14.48
C ASN A 291 24.51 0.44 15.70
N THR A 292 25.57 1.25 15.60
CA THR A 292 26.48 1.46 16.73
C THR A 292 26.01 2.58 17.66
N GLN A 293 26.26 2.41 18.95
CA GLN A 293 25.92 3.40 19.97
C GLN A 293 26.57 4.76 19.70
N GLY A 294 27.84 4.79 19.27
CA GLY A 294 28.54 6.04 18.97
C GLY A 294 27.89 6.84 17.83
N ALA A 295 27.46 6.17 16.76
CA ALA A 295 26.75 6.81 15.66
C ALA A 295 25.35 7.29 16.10
N LEU A 296 24.64 6.50 16.91
CA LEU A 296 23.35 6.87 17.47
C LEU A 296 23.45 8.13 18.35
N GLN A 297 24.42 8.19 19.25
CA GLN A 297 24.60 9.33 20.15
C GLN A 297 24.97 10.61 19.40
N ARG A 298 25.79 10.52 18.35
CA ARG A 298 26.06 11.65 17.44
C ARG A 298 24.80 12.12 16.71
N ALA A 299 23.99 11.19 16.21
CA ALA A 299 22.72 11.52 15.57
C ALA A 299 21.74 12.21 16.55
N LYS A 300 21.59 11.67 17.76
CA LYS A 300 20.74 12.27 18.82
C LYS A 300 21.19 13.69 19.15
N ARG A 301 22.49 13.87 19.41
CA ARG A 301 23.08 15.19 19.67
C ARG A 301 22.81 16.17 18.52
N ALA A 302 23.02 15.75 17.28
CA ALA A 302 22.75 16.60 16.13
C ALA A 302 21.28 17.03 16.06
N VAL A 303 20.34 16.11 16.31
CA VAL A 303 18.90 16.40 16.41
C VAL A 303 18.62 17.44 17.49
N GLU A 304 19.10 17.20 18.70
CA GLU A 304 18.87 18.06 19.87
C GLU A 304 19.48 19.45 19.73
N GLU A 305 20.64 19.57 19.10
CA GLU A 305 21.37 20.85 18.98
C GLU A 305 20.98 21.67 17.74
N ASN A 306 20.58 21.02 16.64
CA ASN A 306 20.52 21.68 15.33
C ASN A 306 19.14 21.65 14.66
N TYR A 307 18.30 20.65 14.93
CA TYR A 307 17.02 20.52 14.22
C TYR A 307 15.93 21.28 14.95
N ALA A 308 15.20 22.11 14.21
CA ALA A 308 14.00 22.77 14.74
C ALA A 308 12.88 21.77 14.99
N VAL A 309 12.64 20.86 14.03
CA VAL A 309 11.65 19.79 14.16
C VAL A 309 12.12 18.55 13.40
N VAL A 310 12.08 17.40 14.06
CA VAL A 310 12.15 16.08 13.41
C VAL A 310 10.82 15.38 13.62
N GLY A 311 9.99 15.38 12.58
CA GLY A 311 8.65 14.80 12.62
C GLY A 311 8.66 13.29 12.49
N VAL A 312 7.56 12.66 12.90
CA VAL A 312 7.35 11.21 12.75
C VAL A 312 6.21 11.00 11.74
N LEU A 313 6.42 10.16 10.73
CA LEU A 313 5.44 9.94 9.66
C LEU A 313 4.12 9.37 10.22
N GLU A 314 4.24 8.45 11.16
CA GLU A 314 3.13 7.82 11.87
C GLU A 314 2.31 8.83 12.69
N ASP A 315 2.90 9.97 13.06
CA ASP A 315 2.23 11.07 13.75
C ASP A 315 2.44 12.41 13.04
N LEU A 316 1.96 12.46 11.79
CA LEU A 316 2.10 13.65 10.95
C LEU A 316 1.30 14.85 11.49
N ASN A 317 0.17 14.64 12.18
CA ASN A 317 -0.64 15.74 12.68
C ASN A 317 0.04 16.50 13.83
N SER A 318 0.64 15.79 14.78
CA SER A 318 1.46 16.41 15.83
C SER A 318 2.67 17.10 15.23
N THR A 319 3.35 16.43 14.28
CA THR A 319 4.48 17.00 13.54
C THR A 319 4.12 18.35 12.90
N LEU A 320 3.01 18.42 12.16
CA LEU A 320 2.57 19.64 11.50
C LEU A 320 2.12 20.73 12.48
N THR A 321 1.59 20.34 13.65
CA THR A 321 1.28 21.26 14.74
C THR A 321 2.54 21.93 15.27
N VAL A 322 3.60 21.16 15.52
CA VAL A 322 4.88 21.70 15.97
C VAL A 322 5.51 22.58 14.89
N LEU A 323 5.51 22.14 13.63
CA LEU A 323 6.07 22.93 12.51
C LEU A 323 5.33 24.26 12.29
N GLU A 324 4.00 24.27 12.38
CA GLU A 324 3.19 25.50 12.32
C GLU A 324 3.55 26.49 13.42
N HIS A 325 3.84 25.98 14.63
CA HIS A 325 4.16 26.83 15.77
C HIS A 325 5.61 27.31 15.77
N TYR A 326 6.55 26.42 15.44
CA TYR A 326 7.99 26.69 15.53
C TYR A 326 8.49 27.49 14.32
N ILE A 327 7.90 27.25 13.15
CA ILE A 327 8.35 27.83 11.88
C ILE A 327 7.16 28.37 11.04
N PRO A 328 6.33 29.29 11.61
CA PRO A 328 5.08 29.71 11.00
C PRO A 328 5.26 30.38 9.62
N ARG A 329 6.39 31.04 9.35
CA ARG A 329 6.63 31.66 8.04
C ARG A 329 6.53 30.65 6.89
N PHE A 330 6.96 29.42 7.14
CA PHE A 330 6.97 28.36 6.13
C PHE A 330 5.75 27.45 6.25
N PHE A 331 5.30 27.15 7.46
CA PHE A 331 4.27 26.14 7.69
C PHE A 331 2.91 26.69 8.08
N LYS A 332 2.68 28.02 8.15
CA LYS A 332 1.33 28.55 8.44
C LYS A 332 0.31 27.97 7.46
N GLY A 333 -0.75 27.38 8.01
CA GLY A 333 -1.79 26.72 7.22
C GLY A 333 -1.40 25.32 6.73
N ALA A 334 -0.26 24.75 7.13
CA ALA A 334 0.14 23.39 6.79
C ALA A 334 -0.87 22.35 7.27
N ARG A 335 -1.46 22.52 8.47
CA ARG A 335 -2.57 21.70 8.97
C ARG A 335 -3.83 21.90 8.14
N GLN A 336 -4.06 23.08 7.57
CA GLN A 336 -5.23 23.37 6.73
C GLN A 336 -5.05 22.87 5.28
N ILE A 337 -3.81 22.85 4.77
CA ILE A 337 -3.44 22.30 3.46
C ILE A 337 -3.29 20.76 3.53
N SER A 338 -2.89 20.23 4.68
CA SER A 338 -2.91 18.79 5.01
C SER A 338 -4.22 18.32 5.64
N ASN A 339 -5.17 19.22 5.90
CA ASN A 339 -6.58 18.87 6.12
C ASN A 339 -7.10 18.35 4.77
N LEU A 340 -6.69 17.14 4.42
CA LEU A 340 -7.47 16.26 3.58
C LEU A 340 -8.78 16.04 4.34
N ASP A 341 -9.72 16.96 4.15
CA ASP A 341 -11.05 16.81 4.68
C ASP A 341 -11.68 15.65 3.90
N ALA A 342 -11.95 14.55 4.61
CA ALA A 342 -12.62 13.40 4.03
C ALA A 342 -13.91 13.84 3.32
N LYS A 343 -14.62 14.83 3.88
CA LYS A 343 -15.84 15.43 3.31
C LYS A 343 -15.57 16.27 2.06
N ALA A 344 -14.40 16.89 1.92
CA ALA A 344 -14.00 17.59 0.70
C ALA A 344 -13.61 16.63 -0.42
N LEU A 345 -13.04 15.47 -0.09
CA LEU A 345 -12.70 14.42 -1.05
C LEU A 345 -13.87 13.49 -1.38
N ASN A 346 -14.96 13.57 -0.62
CA ASN A 346 -16.15 12.73 -0.77
C ASN A 346 -17.21 13.44 -1.63
N ASN A 347 -17.34 13.01 -2.88
CA ASN A 347 -18.32 13.58 -3.81
C ASN A 347 -19.76 13.09 -3.57
N THR A 348 -20.01 12.16 -2.65
CA THR A 348 -21.38 11.70 -2.32
C THR A 348 -22.30 12.85 -1.92
N ARG A 349 -21.77 13.94 -1.35
CA ARG A 349 -22.54 15.15 -1.01
C ARG A 349 -23.18 15.86 -2.21
N PHE A 350 -22.66 15.61 -3.40
CA PHE A 350 -23.19 16.17 -4.65
C PHE A 350 -24.21 15.23 -5.32
N ALA A 351 -24.27 13.97 -4.89
CA ALA A 351 -25.31 13.05 -5.33
C ALA A 351 -26.66 13.47 -4.74
N ARG A 352 -27.65 13.66 -5.61
CA ARG A 352 -29.02 14.03 -5.22
C ARG A 352 -29.96 12.83 -5.16
N LYS A 353 -29.43 11.64 -5.41
CA LYS A 353 -30.14 10.37 -5.32
C LYS A 353 -29.28 9.35 -4.58
N GLU A 354 -29.88 8.67 -3.59
CA GLU A 354 -29.24 7.58 -2.84
C GLU A 354 -29.17 6.32 -3.70
N MET A 355 -28.37 6.38 -4.76
CA MET A 355 -28.22 5.32 -5.75
C MET A 355 -26.78 5.27 -6.21
N ILE A 356 -26.15 4.10 -6.21
CA ILE A 356 -24.83 3.94 -6.82
C ILE A 356 -24.99 3.64 -8.30
N PHE A 357 -24.27 4.40 -9.13
CA PHE A 357 -24.05 4.02 -10.52
C PHE A 357 -22.61 3.54 -10.70
N PHE A 358 -22.45 2.24 -10.94
CA PHE A 358 -21.17 1.63 -11.25
C PHE A 358 -21.05 1.41 -12.77
N ASN A 359 -20.54 2.43 -13.46
CA ASN A 359 -20.27 2.41 -14.89
C ASN A 359 -18.96 1.63 -15.18
N ARG A 360 -19.02 0.32 -14.92
CA ARG A 360 -17.86 -0.54 -14.72
C ARG A 360 -16.94 -0.64 -15.93
N VAL A 361 -15.64 -0.54 -15.68
CA VAL A 361 -14.60 -0.88 -16.66
C VAL A 361 -14.48 -2.42 -16.80
N PRO A 362 -14.23 -2.96 -18.01
CA PRO A 362 -13.88 -4.37 -18.19
C PRO A 362 -12.51 -4.74 -17.61
N LYS A 363 -12.41 -5.96 -17.07
CA LYS A 363 -11.15 -6.60 -16.60
C LYS A 363 -10.44 -5.95 -15.41
N VAL A 364 -11.14 -5.10 -14.66
CA VAL A 364 -10.68 -4.49 -13.39
C VAL A 364 -11.18 -5.22 -12.14
N GLY A 365 -11.52 -6.52 -12.26
CA GLY A 365 -12.16 -7.27 -11.17
C GLY A 365 -13.64 -6.90 -10.95
N SER A 366 -14.27 -6.27 -11.95
CA SER A 366 -15.63 -5.74 -11.84
C SER A 366 -16.71 -6.80 -11.68
N GLN A 367 -16.48 -8.08 -12.02
CA GLN A 367 -17.41 -9.18 -11.71
C GLN A 367 -17.38 -9.50 -10.21
N THR A 368 -16.19 -9.64 -9.63
CA THR A 368 -16.02 -9.84 -8.19
C THR A 368 -16.63 -8.68 -7.39
N PHE A 369 -16.41 -7.44 -7.83
CA PHE A 369 -16.98 -6.26 -7.17
C PHE A 369 -18.51 -6.18 -7.32
N MET A 370 -19.05 -6.61 -8.46
CA MET A 370 -20.49 -6.74 -8.68
C MET A 370 -21.11 -7.77 -7.72
N GLU A 371 -20.45 -8.91 -7.54
CA GLU A 371 -20.90 -9.94 -6.62
C GLU A 371 -20.87 -9.46 -5.17
N LEU A 372 -19.82 -8.75 -4.77
CA LEU A 372 -19.74 -8.07 -3.48
C LEU A 372 -20.92 -7.10 -3.28
N LEU A 373 -21.24 -6.27 -4.28
CA LEU A 373 -22.39 -5.35 -4.23
C LEU A 373 -23.73 -6.09 -4.11
N ARG A 374 -23.87 -7.25 -4.76
CA ARG A 374 -25.07 -8.09 -4.68
C ARG A 374 -25.25 -8.63 -3.26
N THR A 375 -24.21 -9.19 -2.67
CA THR A 375 -24.22 -9.68 -1.28
C THR A 375 -24.47 -8.53 -0.30
N LEU A 376 -23.75 -7.41 -0.45
CA LEU A 376 -23.97 -6.22 0.39
C LEU A 376 -25.38 -5.66 0.26
N GLY A 377 -26.04 -5.80 -0.88
CA GLY A 377 -27.45 -5.42 -1.06
C GLY A 377 -28.39 -6.19 -0.14
N GLN A 378 -28.10 -7.47 0.06
CA GLN A 378 -28.84 -8.33 0.99
C GLN A 378 -28.56 -7.94 2.45
N HIS A 379 -27.30 -7.63 2.79
CA HIS A 379 -26.89 -7.27 4.16
C HIS A 379 -27.32 -5.85 4.57
N ASN A 380 -27.17 -4.87 3.67
CA ASN A 380 -27.38 -3.45 3.95
C ASN A 380 -28.76 -2.93 3.50
N GLY A 381 -29.56 -3.78 2.84
CA GLY A 381 -30.96 -3.49 2.47
C GLY A 381 -31.09 -2.47 1.32
N PHE A 382 -30.44 -2.74 0.19
CA PHE A 382 -30.59 -1.96 -1.04
C PHE A 382 -30.83 -2.86 -2.26
N ALA A 383 -31.53 -2.34 -3.27
CA ALA A 383 -31.81 -3.10 -4.49
C ALA A 383 -30.59 -3.17 -5.41
N PHE A 384 -30.29 -4.35 -5.94
CA PHE A 384 -29.21 -4.56 -6.90
C PHE A 384 -29.79 -4.72 -8.31
N ASN A 385 -29.44 -3.81 -9.22
CA ASN A 385 -29.89 -3.80 -10.61
C ASN A 385 -28.66 -3.87 -11.54
N ARG A 386 -28.81 -4.59 -12.66
CA ARG A 386 -27.79 -4.67 -13.70
C ARG A 386 -28.44 -4.65 -15.06
N ASP A 387 -27.68 -4.21 -16.05
CA ASP A 387 -28.12 -4.28 -17.44
C ASP A 387 -28.33 -5.72 -17.93
N HIS A 388 -29.18 -5.88 -18.95
CA HIS A 388 -29.43 -7.15 -19.61
C HIS A 388 -28.25 -7.54 -20.52
N ILE A 389 -28.11 -8.84 -20.79
CA ILE A 389 -27.07 -9.35 -21.70
C ILE A 389 -27.41 -8.93 -23.13
N GLN A 390 -26.56 -8.09 -23.72
CA GLN A 390 -26.72 -7.61 -25.10
C GLN A 390 -25.82 -8.38 -26.08
N ARG A 391 -26.22 -8.42 -27.36
CA ARG A 391 -25.40 -9.04 -28.43
C ARG A 391 -24.09 -8.27 -28.62
N VAL A 392 -24.09 -6.95 -28.49
CA VAL A 392 -22.88 -6.12 -28.50
C VAL A 392 -23.00 -5.13 -27.36
N GLU A 393 -21.95 -5.00 -26.55
CA GLU A 393 -21.90 -3.97 -25.52
C GLU A 393 -21.59 -2.63 -26.18
N THR A 394 -22.58 -1.75 -26.22
CA THR A 394 -22.41 -0.36 -26.64
C THR A 394 -21.98 0.49 -25.44
N VAL A 395 -20.72 0.91 -25.43
CA VAL A 395 -20.13 1.68 -24.31
C VAL A 395 -20.27 3.19 -24.47
N ARG A 396 -20.49 3.69 -25.69
CA ARG A 396 -20.74 5.09 -26.02
C ARG A 396 -22.10 5.21 -26.67
N LEU A 397 -22.94 6.07 -26.13
CA LEU A 397 -24.31 6.35 -26.57
C LEU A 397 -24.43 7.73 -27.21
N ALA A 398 -25.36 7.89 -28.15
CA ALA A 398 -25.77 9.21 -28.63
C ALA A 398 -26.51 9.98 -27.51
N PRO A 399 -26.58 11.33 -27.57
CA PRO A 399 -27.20 12.12 -26.49
C PRO A 399 -28.64 11.71 -26.13
N ALA A 400 -29.46 11.33 -27.11
CA ALA A 400 -30.83 10.85 -26.87
C ALA A 400 -30.84 9.53 -26.07
N GLU A 401 -30.00 8.57 -26.44
CA GLU A 401 -29.85 7.29 -25.73
C GLU A 401 -29.24 7.46 -24.33
N GLN A 402 -28.35 8.45 -24.15
CA GLN A 402 -27.83 8.82 -22.83
C GLN A 402 -28.94 9.31 -21.91
N LEU A 403 -29.84 10.16 -22.42
CA LEU A 403 -31.02 10.63 -21.69
C LEU A 403 -31.95 9.46 -21.32
N GLU A 404 -32.26 8.58 -22.28
CA GLU A 404 -33.10 7.40 -22.03
C GLU A 404 -32.51 6.51 -20.94
N LEU A 405 -31.21 6.21 -21.02
CA LEU A 405 -30.51 5.41 -20.01
C LEU A 405 -30.49 6.11 -18.66
N ALA A 406 -30.19 7.40 -18.62
CA ALA A 406 -30.16 8.18 -17.38
C ALA A 406 -31.54 8.27 -16.73
N ALA A 407 -32.60 8.48 -17.51
CA ALA A 407 -33.99 8.49 -17.03
C ALA A 407 -34.41 7.12 -16.50
N MET A 408 -34.04 6.04 -17.19
CA MET A 408 -34.31 4.67 -16.74
C MET A 408 -33.58 4.37 -15.43
N ILE A 409 -32.28 4.68 -15.32
CA ILE A 409 -31.52 4.56 -14.06
C ILE A 409 -32.19 5.39 -12.95
N ASN A 410 -32.63 6.61 -13.29
CA ASN A 410 -33.31 7.48 -12.35
C ASN A 410 -34.70 6.99 -11.94
N SER A 411 -35.31 6.03 -12.63
CA SER A 411 -36.61 5.46 -12.26
C SER A 411 -36.53 4.39 -11.16
N TYR A 412 -35.37 3.78 -10.93
CA TYR A 412 -35.23 2.75 -9.89
C TYR A 412 -35.44 3.32 -8.47
N PRO A 413 -36.06 2.54 -7.56
CA PRO A 413 -36.25 2.95 -6.17
C PRO A 413 -34.91 3.09 -5.45
N THR A 414 -34.85 3.95 -4.43
CA THR A 414 -33.68 4.15 -3.56
C THR A 414 -33.89 3.50 -2.20
N PRO A 415 -32.84 2.95 -1.55
CA PRO A 415 -31.48 2.85 -2.07
C PRO A 415 -31.30 1.71 -3.07
N SER A 416 -30.49 1.96 -4.11
CA SER A 416 -30.19 0.92 -5.11
C SER A 416 -28.83 1.10 -5.77
N VAL A 417 -28.40 0.06 -6.46
CA VAL A 417 -27.19 0.04 -7.28
C VAL A 417 -27.60 -0.29 -8.70
N PHE A 418 -27.06 0.41 -9.68
CA PHE A 418 -27.15 0.02 -11.08
C PHE A 418 -25.74 -0.18 -11.65
N VAL A 419 -25.56 -1.27 -12.39
CA VAL A 419 -24.26 -1.66 -12.94
C VAL A 419 -24.36 -1.88 -14.46
N LYS A 420 -23.52 -1.18 -15.22
CA LYS A 420 -23.44 -1.32 -16.69
C LYS A 420 -22.05 -0.99 -17.21
N HIS A 421 -21.61 -1.67 -18.27
CA HIS A 421 -20.44 -1.28 -19.04
C HIS A 421 -20.77 -0.06 -19.92
N ILE A 422 -20.42 1.14 -19.48
CA ILE A 422 -20.75 2.39 -20.17
C ILE A 422 -19.78 3.52 -19.80
N CYS A 423 -19.55 4.45 -20.71
CA CYS A 423 -18.83 5.69 -20.41
C CYS A 423 -19.58 6.55 -19.39
N PHE A 424 -18.86 7.45 -18.73
CA PHE A 424 -19.43 8.44 -17.81
C PHE A 424 -20.53 9.27 -18.50
N ILE A 425 -21.68 9.39 -17.81
CA ILE A 425 -22.83 10.20 -18.21
C ILE A 425 -23.02 11.30 -17.16
N ASN A 426 -23.09 12.55 -17.60
CA ASN A 426 -23.41 13.64 -16.70
C ASN A 426 -24.94 13.80 -16.62
N PHE A 427 -25.56 13.38 -15.52
CA PHE A 427 -27.01 13.42 -15.32
C PHE A 427 -27.51 14.87 -15.23
N THR A 428 -26.69 15.79 -14.71
CA THR A 428 -27.08 17.22 -14.64
C THR A 428 -27.31 17.84 -16.01
N GLN A 429 -26.63 17.36 -17.06
CA GLN A 429 -26.87 17.83 -18.45
C GLN A 429 -28.27 17.50 -18.94
N PHE A 430 -28.93 16.52 -18.32
CA PHE A 430 -30.28 16.08 -18.63
C PHE A 430 -31.31 16.53 -17.60
N HIS A 431 -30.93 17.44 -16.69
CA HIS A 431 -31.75 17.90 -15.57
C HIS A 431 -32.21 16.76 -14.63
N LEU A 432 -31.45 15.66 -14.57
CA LEU A 432 -31.70 14.54 -13.69
C LEU A 432 -30.82 14.62 -12.44
N PRO A 433 -31.24 14.06 -11.30
CA PRO A 433 -30.42 14.03 -10.10
C PRO A 433 -29.21 13.12 -10.29
N GLU A 434 -28.03 13.59 -9.90
CA GLU A 434 -26.79 12.80 -9.98
C GLU A 434 -26.83 11.61 -9.00
N PRO A 435 -26.49 10.40 -9.47
CA PRO A 435 -26.23 9.25 -8.61
C PRO A 435 -24.83 9.35 -7.96
N ILE A 436 -24.55 8.44 -7.04
CA ILE A 436 -23.22 8.23 -6.48
C ILE A 436 -22.38 7.41 -7.47
N TYR A 437 -21.47 8.07 -8.18
CA TYR A 437 -20.53 7.37 -9.06
C TYR A 437 -19.42 6.67 -8.27
N VAL A 438 -19.21 5.38 -8.56
CA VAL A 438 -18.06 4.60 -8.10
C VAL A 438 -17.44 3.86 -9.27
N ASN A 439 -16.15 3.56 -9.20
CA ASN A 439 -15.53 2.70 -10.20
C ASN A 439 -14.30 1.95 -9.67
N MET A 440 -13.71 1.13 -10.53
CA MET A 440 -12.48 0.38 -10.27
C MET A 440 -11.52 0.56 -11.45
N VAL A 441 -10.22 0.67 -11.18
CA VAL A 441 -9.14 0.64 -12.19
C VAL A 441 -8.17 -0.51 -11.91
N ARG A 442 -7.36 -0.82 -12.91
CA ARG A 442 -6.29 -1.83 -12.87
C ARG A 442 -5.07 -1.31 -13.61
N ASP A 443 -3.89 -1.86 -13.35
CA ASP A 443 -2.72 -1.69 -14.22
C ASP A 443 -3.13 -1.86 -15.70
N PRO A 444 -2.94 -0.84 -16.56
CA PRO A 444 -3.44 -0.87 -17.92
C PRO A 444 -2.89 -2.01 -18.76
N VAL A 445 -1.62 -2.41 -18.55
CA VAL A 445 -0.95 -3.47 -19.31
C VAL A 445 -1.49 -4.84 -18.90
N GLU A 446 -1.55 -5.11 -17.59
CA GLU A 446 -2.16 -6.34 -17.08
C GLU A 446 -3.65 -6.44 -17.46
N ARG A 447 -4.35 -5.31 -17.57
CA ARG A 447 -5.75 -5.25 -18.00
C ARG A 447 -5.91 -5.62 -19.47
N VAL A 448 -5.08 -5.10 -20.39
CA VAL A 448 -5.18 -5.47 -21.81
C VAL A 448 -4.72 -6.89 -22.09
N ILE A 449 -3.70 -7.39 -21.37
CA ILE A 449 -3.34 -8.81 -21.42
C ILE A 449 -4.51 -9.67 -20.92
N SER A 450 -5.16 -9.27 -19.83
CA SER A 450 -6.33 -9.98 -19.32
C SER A 450 -7.50 -9.97 -20.30
N TRP A 451 -7.69 -8.87 -21.05
CA TRP A 451 -8.68 -8.80 -22.12
C TRP A 451 -8.32 -9.71 -23.30
N TYR A 452 -7.07 -9.67 -23.75
CA TYR A 452 -6.56 -10.44 -24.89
C TYR A 452 -6.87 -11.93 -24.75
N TYR A 453 -6.54 -12.53 -23.60
CA TYR A 453 -6.82 -13.94 -23.35
C TYR A 453 -8.27 -14.22 -22.98
N TYR A 454 -9.02 -13.23 -22.50
CA TYR A 454 -10.44 -13.40 -22.22
C TYR A 454 -11.26 -13.55 -23.51
N VAL A 455 -11.01 -12.74 -24.53
CA VAL A 455 -11.73 -12.84 -25.81
C VAL A 455 -11.29 -14.02 -26.66
N ARG A 456 -10.25 -14.76 -26.27
CA ARG A 456 -9.77 -15.99 -26.94
C ARG A 456 -10.16 -17.26 -26.20
N ALA A 457 -10.75 -17.12 -25.03
CA ALA A 457 -11.19 -18.22 -24.23
C ALA A 457 -12.25 -19.06 -24.96
N PRO A 458 -12.14 -20.40 -25.02
CA PRO A 458 -13.15 -21.24 -25.64
C PRO A 458 -14.57 -21.05 -25.08
N TRP A 459 -14.71 -20.91 -23.75
CA TRP A 459 -16.03 -20.72 -23.12
C TRP A 459 -16.71 -19.42 -23.54
N TYR A 460 -15.94 -18.36 -23.81
CA TYR A 460 -16.49 -17.08 -24.28
C TYR A 460 -17.30 -17.25 -25.56
N TYR A 461 -16.86 -18.09 -26.50
CA TYR A 461 -17.58 -18.34 -27.74
C TYR A 461 -18.68 -19.39 -27.59
N VAL A 462 -18.46 -20.43 -26.76
CA VAL A 462 -19.47 -21.47 -26.51
C VAL A 462 -20.71 -20.87 -25.85
N GLU A 463 -20.54 -20.11 -24.76
CA GLU A 463 -21.65 -19.46 -24.05
C GLU A 463 -22.40 -18.48 -24.96
N ARG A 464 -21.67 -17.68 -25.74
CA ARG A 464 -22.29 -16.73 -26.68
C ARG A 464 -23.01 -17.43 -27.83
N LYS A 465 -22.53 -18.57 -28.30
CA LYS A 465 -23.18 -19.35 -29.36
C LYS A 465 -24.43 -20.07 -28.87
N GLN A 466 -24.47 -20.46 -27.59
CA GLN A 466 -25.71 -20.97 -26.97
C GLN A 466 -26.81 -19.90 -26.90
N VAL A 467 -26.43 -18.65 -26.58
CA VAL A 467 -27.39 -17.52 -26.52
C VAL A 467 -27.71 -16.97 -27.90
N PHE A 468 -26.75 -16.99 -28.84
CA PHE A 468 -26.87 -16.44 -30.19
C PHE A 468 -26.31 -17.44 -31.22
N PRO A 469 -27.14 -18.41 -31.70
CA PRO A 469 -26.71 -19.52 -32.56
C PRO A 469 -26.00 -19.11 -33.86
N ASP A 470 -26.39 -17.96 -34.43
CA ASP A 470 -25.89 -17.48 -35.73
C ASP A 470 -24.51 -16.80 -35.67
N ILE A 471 -23.86 -16.75 -34.50
CA ILE A 471 -22.52 -16.15 -34.38
C ILE A 471 -21.47 -17.06 -35.04
N PRO A 472 -20.66 -16.54 -35.99
CA PRO A 472 -19.57 -17.30 -36.58
C PRO A 472 -18.49 -17.60 -35.53
N LEU A 473 -17.87 -18.78 -35.61
CA LEU A 473 -16.74 -19.12 -34.76
C LEU A 473 -15.46 -18.46 -35.29
N PRO A 474 -14.57 -17.97 -34.41
CA PRO A 474 -13.29 -17.41 -34.85
C PRO A 474 -12.37 -18.46 -35.46
N ASP A 475 -11.39 -17.98 -36.21
CA ASP A 475 -10.30 -18.81 -36.74
C ASP A 475 -9.48 -19.48 -35.60
N PRO A 476 -9.21 -20.79 -35.67
CA PRO A 476 -8.44 -21.50 -34.64
C PRO A 476 -7.01 -20.99 -34.42
N MET A 477 -6.34 -20.46 -35.45
CA MET A 477 -4.99 -19.89 -35.31
C MET A 477 -5.03 -18.57 -34.53
N TRP A 478 -6.07 -17.75 -34.75
CA TRP A 478 -6.29 -16.54 -33.95
C TRP A 478 -6.52 -16.86 -32.46
N LEU A 479 -7.26 -17.93 -32.15
CA LEU A 479 -7.52 -18.37 -30.77
C LEU A 479 -6.26 -18.86 -30.05
N LYS A 480 -5.34 -19.52 -30.76
CA LYS A 480 -4.11 -20.10 -30.20
C LYS A 480 -2.96 -19.11 -30.08
N LYS A 481 -2.99 -17.99 -30.79
CA LYS A 481 -1.91 -17.01 -30.79
C LYS A 481 -1.76 -16.39 -29.38
N ASP A 482 -0.54 -16.42 -28.86
CA ASP A 482 -0.20 -15.81 -27.58
C ASP A 482 0.07 -14.30 -27.73
N PHE A 483 -0.02 -13.58 -26.61
CA PHE A 483 0.12 -12.14 -26.57
C PHE A 483 1.53 -11.65 -26.94
N GLU A 484 2.56 -12.42 -26.61
CA GLU A 484 3.96 -12.06 -26.86
C GLU A 484 4.26 -12.12 -28.35
N THR A 485 3.90 -13.21 -29.02
CA THR A 485 3.92 -13.35 -30.47
C THR A 485 3.16 -12.20 -31.15
N CYS A 486 1.96 -11.86 -30.65
CA CYS A 486 1.15 -10.78 -31.20
C CYS A 486 1.82 -9.39 -31.12
N VAL A 487 2.46 -9.07 -30.00
CA VAL A 487 3.20 -7.80 -29.82
C VAL A 487 4.45 -7.78 -30.69
N LEU A 488 5.24 -8.87 -30.69
CA LEU A 488 6.51 -8.94 -31.41
C LEU A 488 6.34 -8.94 -32.94
N GLN A 489 5.28 -9.56 -33.45
CA GLN A 489 4.93 -9.52 -34.88
C GLN A 489 4.30 -8.19 -35.30
N GLY A 490 3.92 -7.34 -34.34
CA GLY A 490 3.24 -6.08 -34.61
C GLY A 490 1.84 -6.29 -35.18
N ASP A 491 1.12 -7.31 -34.72
CA ASP A 491 -0.25 -7.57 -35.17
C ASP A 491 -1.16 -6.38 -34.84
N ARG A 492 -2.09 -6.06 -35.74
CA ARG A 492 -2.96 -4.88 -35.65
C ARG A 492 -3.61 -4.72 -34.27
N GLU A 493 -4.08 -5.79 -33.63
CA GLU A 493 -4.76 -5.75 -32.32
C GLU A 493 -3.84 -5.54 -31.11
N CYS A 494 -2.54 -5.77 -31.26
CA CYS A 494 -1.51 -5.55 -30.24
C CYS A 494 -0.68 -4.27 -30.50
N GLN A 495 -1.11 -3.44 -31.46
CA GLN A 495 -0.52 -2.13 -31.72
C GLN A 495 -1.23 -1.03 -30.94
N TYR A 496 -0.44 -0.21 -30.24
CA TYR A 496 -0.92 0.82 -29.32
C TYR A 496 -0.37 2.19 -29.71
N ILE A 497 -0.85 2.71 -30.85
CA ILE A 497 -0.36 3.96 -31.43
C ILE A 497 -1.14 5.14 -30.85
N GLU A 498 -0.43 6.14 -30.30
CA GLU A 498 -1.03 7.37 -29.78
C GLU A 498 -1.87 8.08 -30.85
N GLY A 499 -3.01 8.62 -30.45
CA GLY A 499 -3.97 9.30 -31.34
C GLY A 499 -4.84 8.36 -32.17
N ALA A 500 -4.56 7.05 -32.22
CA ALA A 500 -5.32 6.14 -33.07
C ALA A 500 -6.79 6.03 -32.64
N LEU A 501 -7.68 6.44 -33.56
CA LEU A 501 -9.15 6.48 -33.42
C LEU A 501 -9.83 5.13 -33.65
N ARG A 502 -9.14 4.01 -33.45
CA ARG A 502 -9.73 2.70 -33.72
C ARG A 502 -11.01 2.53 -32.88
N GLU A 503 -12.15 2.45 -33.55
CA GLU A 503 -13.43 2.14 -32.95
C GLU A 503 -13.99 0.90 -33.61
N GLY A 504 -14.44 -0.04 -32.79
CA GLY A 504 -14.95 -1.33 -33.21
C GLY A 504 -15.28 -2.19 -31.99
N ILE A 505 -16.08 -3.22 -32.20
CA ILE A 505 -16.39 -4.22 -31.18
C ILE A 505 -15.05 -4.80 -30.70
N GLY A 506 -14.70 -4.56 -29.43
CA GLY A 506 -13.48 -5.10 -28.84
C GLY A 506 -12.29 -4.13 -28.66
N ASP A 507 -12.42 -2.83 -28.92
CA ASP A 507 -11.35 -1.89 -28.51
C ASP A 507 -11.42 -1.55 -27.01
N HIS A 508 -10.79 -2.41 -26.20
CA HIS A 508 -10.74 -2.28 -24.75
C HIS A 508 -9.39 -1.77 -24.23
N ARG A 509 -8.56 -1.11 -25.04
CA ARG A 509 -7.26 -0.59 -24.56
C ARG A 509 -7.36 0.65 -23.69
N ARG A 510 -8.48 1.38 -23.75
CA ARG A 510 -8.73 2.64 -23.03
C ARG A 510 -9.56 2.40 -21.77
N GLN A 511 -8.93 2.40 -20.59
CA GLN A 511 -9.70 2.45 -19.33
C GLN A 511 -10.15 3.87 -19.04
N SER A 512 -9.32 4.87 -19.38
CA SER A 512 -9.64 6.29 -19.18
C SER A 512 -10.90 6.74 -19.92
N LEU A 513 -11.25 6.09 -21.05
CA LEU A 513 -12.45 6.37 -21.84
C LEU A 513 -13.73 6.27 -21.00
N PHE A 514 -13.81 5.27 -20.11
CA PHE A 514 -14.98 5.07 -19.23
C PHE A 514 -15.21 6.24 -18.27
N PHE A 515 -14.16 7.02 -17.97
CA PHE A 515 -14.22 8.19 -17.11
C PHE A 515 -14.32 9.49 -17.92
N CYS A 516 -13.64 9.57 -19.06
CA CYS A 516 -13.66 10.75 -19.94
C CYS A 516 -15.06 11.06 -20.46
N GLY A 517 -15.85 10.02 -20.76
CA GLY A 517 -17.25 10.15 -21.18
C GLY A 517 -17.45 9.97 -22.68
N HIS A 518 -18.50 10.60 -23.19
CA HIS A 518 -19.07 10.32 -24.51
C HIS A 518 -18.54 11.20 -25.65
N SER A 519 -17.76 12.23 -25.35
CA SER A 519 -17.25 13.17 -26.35
C SER A 519 -16.30 12.49 -27.34
N ASP A 520 -16.31 12.92 -28.60
CA ASP A 520 -15.30 12.50 -29.59
C ASP A 520 -13.88 12.88 -29.18
N ALA A 521 -13.71 13.92 -28.36
CA ALA A 521 -12.40 14.27 -27.80
C ALA A 521 -11.83 13.20 -26.83
N CYS A 522 -12.63 12.23 -26.40
CA CYS A 522 -12.21 11.10 -25.57
C CYS A 522 -11.76 9.88 -26.39
N THR A 523 -12.01 9.86 -27.70
CA THR A 523 -11.72 8.69 -28.55
C THR A 523 -10.24 8.53 -28.89
N PRO A 524 -9.42 9.57 -29.10
CA PRO A 524 -8.02 9.38 -29.46
C PRO A 524 -7.26 8.66 -28.35
N PHE A 525 -6.69 7.48 -28.67
CA PHE A 525 -5.96 6.67 -27.70
C PHE A 525 -4.75 7.42 -27.14
N ASN A 526 -4.56 7.32 -25.82
CA ASN A 526 -3.35 7.78 -25.14
C ASN A 526 -3.04 9.27 -25.34
N THR A 527 -4.04 10.12 -25.54
CA THR A 527 -3.86 11.57 -25.71
C THR A 527 -4.00 12.35 -24.41
N GLN A 528 -3.28 13.47 -24.33
CA GLN A 528 -3.34 14.36 -23.16
C GLN A 528 -4.74 14.93 -22.92
N GLY A 529 -5.46 15.29 -23.99
CA GLY A 529 -6.81 15.85 -23.89
C GLY A 529 -7.81 14.88 -23.25
N ALA A 530 -7.81 13.62 -23.68
CA ALA A 530 -8.66 12.58 -23.10
C ALA A 530 -8.29 12.31 -21.64
N LEU A 531 -6.99 12.24 -21.34
CA LEU A 531 -6.49 12.05 -19.97
C LEU A 531 -6.98 13.13 -19.02
N GLN A 532 -6.84 14.40 -19.37
CA GLN A 532 -7.22 15.51 -18.48
C GLN A 532 -8.74 15.55 -18.24
N ARG A 533 -9.54 15.22 -19.25
CA ARG A 533 -11.00 15.09 -19.09
C ARG A 533 -11.37 13.93 -18.16
N ALA A 534 -10.70 12.78 -18.30
CA ALA A 534 -10.89 11.64 -17.40
C ALA A 534 -10.53 11.98 -15.95
N LYS A 535 -9.37 12.62 -15.72
CA LYS A 535 -8.93 13.07 -14.38
C LYS A 535 -9.94 14.03 -13.76
N ARG A 536 -10.39 15.02 -14.53
CA ARG A 536 -11.42 15.98 -14.10
C ARG A 536 -12.72 15.29 -13.72
N ALA A 537 -13.20 14.37 -14.56
CA ALA A 537 -14.43 13.63 -14.28
C ALA A 537 -14.32 12.84 -12.95
N VAL A 538 -13.19 12.19 -12.69
CA VAL A 538 -12.90 11.49 -11.43
C VAL A 538 -12.90 12.42 -10.22
N GLU A 539 -12.28 13.60 -10.34
CA GLU A 539 -12.22 14.59 -9.27
C GLU A 539 -13.58 15.20 -8.94
N GLU A 540 -14.37 15.52 -9.95
CA GLU A 540 -15.63 16.26 -9.79
C GLU A 540 -16.81 15.34 -9.47
N ASN A 541 -16.84 14.11 -10.01
CA ASN A 541 -18.08 13.31 -10.04
C ASN A 541 -17.97 11.97 -9.28
N TYR A 542 -16.79 11.36 -9.19
CA TYR A 542 -16.66 10.04 -8.57
C TYR A 542 -16.43 10.14 -7.06
N ALA A 543 -17.24 9.41 -6.29
CA ALA A 543 -17.07 9.30 -4.85
C ALA A 543 -15.80 8.51 -4.50
N VAL A 544 -15.63 7.32 -5.08
CA VAL A 544 -14.43 6.49 -4.91
C VAL A 544 -14.11 5.77 -6.23
N VAL A 545 -12.84 5.81 -6.63
CA VAL A 545 -12.30 4.98 -7.71
C VAL A 545 -11.25 4.05 -7.10
N GLY A 546 -11.63 2.78 -6.94
CA GLY A 546 -10.78 1.77 -6.34
C GLY A 546 -9.70 1.23 -7.27
N VAL A 547 -8.71 0.53 -6.71
CA VAL A 547 -7.59 -0.07 -7.43
C VAL A 547 -7.61 -1.57 -7.18
N LEU A 548 -7.66 -2.38 -8.25
CA LEU A 548 -7.74 -3.84 -8.14
C LEU A 548 -6.53 -4.45 -7.42
N GLU A 549 -5.35 -3.88 -7.61
CA GLU A 549 -4.11 -4.31 -6.97
C GLU A 549 -4.04 -3.93 -5.48
N ASP A 550 -4.94 -3.06 -5.00
CA ASP A 550 -4.98 -2.54 -3.64
C ASP A 550 -6.42 -2.59 -3.08
N LEU A 551 -7.00 -3.79 -3.09
CA LEU A 551 -8.38 -4.01 -2.69
C LEU A 551 -8.62 -3.71 -1.21
N ASN A 552 -7.67 -3.97 -0.31
CA ASN A 552 -7.85 -3.68 1.12
C ASN A 552 -8.05 -2.18 1.36
N SER A 553 -7.22 -1.33 0.75
CA SER A 553 -7.39 0.12 0.82
C SER A 553 -8.70 0.54 0.15
N THR A 554 -9.00 -0.04 -1.01
CA THR A 554 -10.25 0.22 -1.76
C THR A 554 -11.49 -0.03 -0.92
N LEU A 555 -11.60 -1.22 -0.31
CA LEU A 555 -12.76 -1.61 0.50
C LEU A 555 -12.86 -0.77 1.77
N THR A 556 -11.72 -0.46 2.40
CA THR A 556 -11.67 0.43 3.58
C THR A 556 -12.21 1.82 3.25
N VAL A 557 -11.78 2.41 2.13
CA VAL A 557 -12.27 3.74 1.71
C VAL A 557 -13.76 3.70 1.37
N LEU A 558 -14.22 2.69 0.63
CA LEU A 558 -15.63 2.53 0.29
C LEU A 558 -16.54 2.40 1.53
N GLU A 559 -16.14 1.59 2.51
CA GLU A 559 -16.84 1.41 3.78
C GLU A 559 -17.09 2.72 4.52
N HIS A 560 -16.10 3.62 4.52
CA HIS A 560 -16.18 4.87 5.28
C HIS A 560 -16.78 6.02 4.47
N TYR A 561 -16.54 6.07 3.16
CA TYR A 561 -17.06 7.14 2.30
C TYR A 561 -18.52 6.92 1.90
N ILE A 562 -18.96 5.66 1.79
CA ILE A 562 -20.29 5.27 1.31
C ILE A 562 -20.87 4.15 2.21
N PRO A 563 -20.96 4.35 3.55
CA PRO A 563 -21.28 3.30 4.51
C PRO A 563 -22.65 2.67 4.29
N ARG A 564 -23.63 3.42 3.77
CA ARG A 564 -24.96 2.91 3.47
C ARG A 564 -24.96 1.69 2.55
N PHE A 565 -24.01 1.65 1.61
CA PHE A 565 -23.89 0.58 0.63
C PHE A 565 -22.76 -0.39 0.98
N PHE A 566 -21.66 0.10 1.56
CA PHE A 566 -20.44 -0.70 1.72
C PHE A 566 -20.10 -1.10 3.15
N LYS A 567 -20.91 -0.76 4.17
CA LYS A 567 -20.63 -1.21 5.55
C LYS A 567 -20.46 -2.74 5.59
N GLY A 568 -19.31 -3.20 6.12
CA GLY A 568 -18.95 -4.61 6.21
C GLY A 568 -18.35 -5.23 4.94
N ALA A 569 -18.09 -4.45 3.88
CA ALA A 569 -17.51 -4.93 2.61
C ALA A 569 -16.21 -5.72 2.77
N ARG A 570 -15.29 -5.32 3.65
CA ARG A 570 -14.04 -6.05 3.94
C ARG A 570 -14.32 -7.45 4.48
N GLN A 571 -15.25 -7.55 5.42
CA GLN A 571 -15.63 -8.81 6.02
C GLN A 571 -16.31 -9.72 5.00
N VAL A 572 -17.33 -9.22 4.30
CA VAL A 572 -18.03 -9.97 3.24
C VAL A 572 -17.05 -10.44 2.16
N TYR A 573 -16.11 -9.58 1.76
CA TYR A 573 -15.11 -9.94 0.77
C TYR A 573 -14.20 -11.09 1.24
N ARG A 574 -13.73 -11.05 2.49
CA ARG A 574 -12.92 -12.12 3.11
C ARG A 574 -13.71 -13.43 3.25
N ASP A 575 -14.92 -13.35 3.78
CA ASP A 575 -15.69 -14.52 4.21
C ASP A 575 -16.34 -15.24 3.04
N GLU A 576 -16.88 -14.51 2.07
CA GLU A 576 -17.74 -15.05 1.01
C GLU A 576 -17.08 -14.97 -0.36
N VAL A 577 -16.50 -13.81 -0.71
CA VAL A 577 -16.03 -13.53 -2.07
C VAL A 577 -14.68 -14.18 -2.38
N GLU A 578 -13.82 -14.38 -1.37
CA GLU A 578 -12.58 -15.16 -1.57
C GLU A 578 -12.85 -16.61 -1.99
N ARG A 579 -13.95 -17.22 -1.53
CA ARG A 579 -14.33 -18.59 -1.92
C ARG A 579 -14.74 -18.65 -3.40
N PHE A 580 -15.21 -17.53 -3.94
CA PHE A 580 -15.57 -17.38 -5.35
C PHE A 580 -14.38 -16.98 -6.26
N LYS A 581 -13.13 -16.94 -5.76
CA LYS A 581 -11.92 -16.64 -6.58
C LYS A 581 -11.74 -17.54 -7.81
N GLY A 582 -12.42 -18.70 -7.86
CA GLY A 582 -12.49 -19.56 -9.05
C GLY A 582 -13.19 -18.92 -10.26
N ILE A 583 -14.11 -17.97 -10.05
CA ILE A 583 -14.94 -17.37 -11.12
C ILE A 583 -14.12 -16.53 -12.11
N ASN A 584 -12.99 -15.95 -11.68
CA ASN A 584 -12.20 -15.01 -12.50
C ASN A 584 -10.82 -15.53 -12.93
N ARG A 585 -10.47 -16.78 -12.59
CA ARG A 585 -9.21 -17.38 -13.05
C ARG A 585 -9.35 -17.79 -14.50
N ASN A 586 -8.76 -17.00 -15.40
CA ASN A 586 -8.54 -17.43 -16.76
C ASN A 586 -7.34 -18.40 -16.79
N ILE A 587 -7.61 -19.71 -16.77
CA ILE A 587 -6.61 -20.79 -16.87
C ILE A 587 -5.82 -20.70 -18.19
N PHE A 588 -6.35 -19.97 -19.19
CA PHE A 588 -5.76 -19.77 -20.51
C PHE A 588 -4.97 -18.45 -20.63
N LYS A 589 -4.63 -17.81 -19.50
CA LYS A 589 -3.67 -16.69 -19.47
C LYS A 589 -2.27 -17.24 -19.16
N PRO A 590 -1.43 -17.56 -20.17
CA PRO A 590 -0.03 -17.87 -19.93
C PRO A 590 0.70 -16.63 -19.37
N PRO A 591 1.81 -16.83 -18.65
CA PRO A 591 2.68 -15.73 -18.26
C PRO A 591 3.21 -15.02 -19.51
N VAL A 592 3.31 -13.69 -19.45
CA VAL A 592 3.91 -12.86 -20.49
C VAL A 592 5.22 -12.32 -19.94
N SER A 593 6.28 -12.33 -20.76
CA SER A 593 7.60 -11.81 -20.40
C SER A 593 7.54 -10.33 -19.98
N GLU A 594 8.40 -9.91 -19.05
CA GLU A 594 8.41 -8.50 -18.62
C GLU A 594 8.96 -7.59 -19.72
N GLU A 595 9.79 -8.12 -20.61
CA GLU A 595 10.32 -7.46 -21.80
C GLU A 595 9.18 -7.03 -22.73
N VAL A 596 8.24 -7.94 -23.04
CA VAL A 596 7.05 -7.60 -23.84
C VAL A 596 6.14 -6.62 -23.13
N LYS A 597 5.94 -6.78 -21.82
CA LYS A 597 5.14 -5.82 -21.05
C LYS A 597 5.75 -4.43 -21.12
N GLU A 598 7.08 -4.31 -21.11
CA GLU A 598 7.77 -3.02 -21.20
C GLU A 598 7.58 -2.36 -22.58
N ILE A 599 7.57 -3.14 -23.67
CA ILE A 599 7.22 -2.64 -25.00
C ILE A 599 5.81 -2.03 -24.98
N VAL A 600 4.86 -2.70 -24.34
CA VAL A 600 3.48 -2.19 -24.19
C VAL A 600 3.42 -0.96 -23.29
N ARG A 601 4.12 -0.95 -22.13
CA ARG A 601 4.13 0.19 -21.19
C ARG A 601 4.59 1.49 -21.85
N ARG A 602 5.60 1.44 -22.71
CA ARG A 602 6.10 2.61 -23.48
C ARG A 602 5.02 3.26 -24.36
N ASN A 603 4.02 2.48 -24.77
CA ASN A 603 2.91 2.93 -25.61
C ASN A 603 1.62 3.24 -24.82
N PHE A 604 1.62 3.06 -23.49
CA PHE A 604 0.47 3.26 -22.58
C PHE A 604 0.65 4.45 -21.61
N THR A 605 1.52 5.40 -21.94
CA THR A 605 1.96 6.47 -21.02
C THR A 605 0.82 7.20 -20.30
N ARG A 606 -0.24 7.62 -20.99
CA ARG A 606 -1.39 8.34 -20.40
C ARG A 606 -2.34 7.42 -19.65
N GLU A 607 -2.53 6.18 -20.10
CA GLU A 607 -3.31 5.19 -19.36
C GLU A 607 -2.66 4.84 -18.02
N ILE A 608 -1.32 4.74 -17.99
CA ILE A 608 -0.52 4.51 -16.78
C ILE A 608 -0.58 5.74 -15.87
N GLU A 609 -0.45 6.95 -16.43
CA GLU A 609 -0.60 8.20 -15.66
C GLU A 609 -1.99 8.32 -15.03
N PHE A 610 -3.05 7.94 -15.76
CA PHE A 610 -4.42 7.91 -15.23
C PHE A 610 -4.58 6.90 -14.09
N TYR A 611 -4.03 5.70 -14.25
CA TYR A 611 -4.02 4.67 -13.20
C TYR A 611 -3.35 5.17 -11.92
N HIS A 612 -2.15 5.76 -12.03
CA HIS A 612 -1.42 6.31 -10.89
C HIS A 612 -2.14 7.47 -10.24
N PHE A 613 -2.80 8.34 -11.01
CA PHE A 613 -3.65 9.39 -10.49
C PHE A 613 -4.81 8.83 -9.66
N CYS A 614 -5.53 7.81 -10.15
CA CYS A 614 -6.61 7.17 -9.39
C CYS A 614 -6.09 6.53 -8.10
N ARG A 615 -4.95 5.83 -8.17
CA ARG A 615 -4.28 5.24 -7.00
C ARG A 615 -3.86 6.29 -5.97
N GLN A 616 -3.27 7.40 -6.42
CA GLN A 616 -2.91 8.52 -5.55
C GLN A 616 -4.15 9.11 -4.87
N ARG A 617 -5.24 9.31 -5.62
CA ARG A 617 -6.51 9.81 -5.08
C ARG A 617 -7.09 8.87 -4.02
N LEU A 618 -7.11 7.56 -4.28
CA LEU A 618 -7.55 6.55 -3.31
C LEU A 618 -6.74 6.62 -2.01
N HIS A 619 -5.41 6.72 -2.10
CA HIS A 619 -4.55 6.83 -0.93
C HIS A 619 -4.75 8.15 -0.18
N ARG A 620 -5.01 9.26 -0.87
CA ARG A 620 -5.39 10.53 -0.21
C ARG A 620 -6.71 10.39 0.56
N GLN A 621 -7.70 9.70 0.00
CA GLN A 621 -8.96 9.42 0.68
C GLN A 621 -8.75 8.53 1.91
N LEU A 622 -7.92 7.48 1.80
CA LEU A 622 -7.59 6.61 2.92
C LEU A 622 -6.92 7.39 4.07
N LEU A 623 -5.93 8.24 3.75
CA LEU A 623 -5.26 9.08 4.74
C LEU A 623 -6.21 10.10 5.38
N ALA A 624 -7.16 10.63 4.59
CA ALA A 624 -8.17 11.59 5.08
C ALA A 624 -9.11 11.00 6.13
N LEU A 625 -9.29 9.68 6.15
CA LEU A 625 -10.15 9.01 7.14
C LEU A 625 -9.58 9.05 8.56
N GLN A 626 -8.27 9.29 8.72
CA GLN A 626 -7.60 9.32 10.02
C GLN A 626 -7.95 8.10 10.88
N LEU A 627 -8.08 6.92 10.25
CA LEU A 627 -8.50 5.72 10.98
C LEU A 627 -7.45 5.41 12.06
N PRO A 628 -7.88 5.09 13.29
CA PRO A 628 -6.96 4.53 14.27
C PRO A 628 -6.34 3.26 13.67
N GLU A 629 -5.05 3.02 13.94
CA GLU A 629 -4.40 1.77 13.53
C GLU A 629 -5.25 0.59 14.02
N THR A 630 -5.98 -0.04 13.09
CA THR A 630 -6.93 -1.08 13.43
C THR A 630 -6.15 -2.36 13.61
N SER A 631 -6.10 -2.80 14.85
CA SER A 631 -5.68 -4.11 15.33
C SER A 631 -6.67 -5.20 14.87
N GLU A 632 -6.94 -5.27 13.56
CA GLU A 632 -7.68 -6.37 12.95
C GLU A 632 -6.72 -7.39 12.36
N GLY A 633 -6.09 -8.13 13.27
CA GLY A 633 -5.23 -9.27 12.95
C GLY A 633 -4.87 -10.05 14.19
N LEU A 634 -5.77 -10.17 15.17
CA LEU A 634 -5.62 -10.99 16.37
C LEU A 634 -7.01 -11.30 16.95
N ARG A 635 -7.73 -12.20 16.27
CA ARG A 635 -8.57 -13.20 16.91
C ARG A 635 -8.45 -14.50 16.16
#